data_AF-A0A221KBG3-F1
#
_entry.id   AF-A0A221KBG3-F1
#
_cell.length_a   1.000
_cell.length_b   1.000
_cell.length_c   1.000
_cell.angle_alpha   90.00
_cell.angle_beta   90.00
_cell.angle_gamma   90.00
#
_symmetry.space_group_name_H-M   'P 1'
#
loop_
_entity.id
_entity.type
_entity.pdbx_description
1 polymer ?
#
loop_
_entity_poly.entity_id
_entity_poly.type
_entity_poly.pdbx_seq_one_letter_code
_entity_poly.pdbx_strand_id
1 'polypeptide(L)' 'MHARASAKLTKLAGRFKCEVFLTRNSRRVNAKSIMGVMMLAAGLGSTVELETDGVDEEHATEAITELINDKFGEGQ' A
#
# COMPACT_ATOMS: atom_id res chain seq x y z
N MET A 1 -5.03 -3.17 8.41
CA MET A 1 -3.59 -3.22 8.07
C MET A 1 -2.84 -3.27 9.38
N HIS A 2 -2.34 -4.45 9.73
CA HIS A 2 -1.54 -4.71 10.92
C HIS A 2 -0.07 -4.88 10.52
N ALA A 3 0.82 -5.05 11.51
CA ALA A 3 2.27 -5.06 11.31
C ALA A 3 2.76 -5.92 10.12
N ARG A 4 2.27 -7.16 9.98
CA ARG A 4 2.65 -8.06 8.87
C ARG A 4 2.23 -7.53 7.48
N ALA A 5 0.95 -7.18 7.31
CA ALA A 5 0.44 -6.60 6.06
C ALA A 5 1.16 -5.30 5.71
N SER A 6 1.38 -4.42 6.70
CA SER A 6 2.13 -3.17 6.53
C SER A 6 3.56 -3.42 6.06
N ALA A 7 4.25 -4.41 6.62
CA ALA A 7 5.61 -4.76 6.22
C ALA A 7 5.67 -5.30 4.78
N LYS A 8 4.72 -6.15 4.37
CA LYS A 8 4.64 -6.65 2.99
C LYS A 8 4.42 -5.52 1.99
N LEU A 9 3.45 -4.64 2.27
CA LEU A 9 3.16 -3.47 1.44
C LEU A 9 4.37 -2.54 1.33
N THR A 10 4.97 -2.19 2.47
CA THR A 10 6.13 -1.28 2.51
C THR A 10 7.30 -1.87 1.73
N LYS A 11 7.57 -3.16 1.90
CA LYS A 11 8.62 -3.87 1.18
C LYS A 11 8.37 -3.93 -0.32
N LEU A 12 7.12 -4.12 -0.75
CA LEU A 12 6.75 -4.13 -2.16
C LEU A 12 6.87 -2.73 -2.77
N ALA A 13 6.23 -1.73 -2.16
CA ALA A 13 6.29 -0.33 -2.59
C ALA A 13 7.72 0.19 -2.67
N GLY A 14 8.59 -0.21 -1.74
CA GLY A 14 10.02 0.17 -1.73
C GLY A 14 10.86 -0.40 -2.88
N ARG A 15 10.33 -1.30 -3.71
CA ARG A 15 11.03 -1.82 -4.91
C ARG A 15 10.89 -0.90 -6.11
N PHE A 16 9.89 -0.02 -6.12
CA PHE A 16 9.59 0.87 -7.24
C PHE A 16 10.28 2.22 -7.08
N LYS A 17 10.64 2.83 -8.21
CA LYS A 17 11.28 4.15 -8.28
C LYS A 17 10.25 5.27 -8.16
N CYS A 18 9.02 5.06 -8.62
CA CYS A 18 7.91 5.97 -8.53
C CYS A 18 7.55 6.27 -7.07
N GLU A 19 6.97 7.42 -6.81
CA GLU A 19 6.32 7.65 -5.53
C GLU A 19 5.06 6.79 -5.41
N VAL A 20 4.72 6.39 -4.19
CA VAL A 20 3.56 5.54 -3.91
C VAL A 20 2.86 6.06 -2.67
N PHE A 21 1.61 6.47 -2.83
CA PHE A 21 0.80 7.03 -1.76
C PHE A 21 -0.52 6.27 -1.59
N LEU A 22 -0.96 6.17 -0.34
CA LEU A 22 -2.27 5.65 0.02
C LEU A 22 -3.06 6.71 0.77
N THR A 23 -4.30 6.93 0.37
CA THR A 23 -5.20 7.90 0.99
C THR A 23 -6.44 7.21 1.56
N ARG A 24 -6.79 7.56 2.81
CA ARG A 24 -8.03 7.13 3.47
C ARG A 24 -8.48 8.19 4.48
N ASN A 25 -9.78 8.51 4.50
CA ASN A 25 -10.37 9.48 5.45
C ASN A 25 -9.54 10.78 5.54
N SER A 26 -9.19 11.35 4.38
CA SER A 26 -8.36 12.56 4.24
C SER A 26 -6.91 12.45 4.74
N ARG A 27 -6.43 11.25 5.08
CA ARG A 27 -5.04 10.99 5.45
C ARG A 27 -4.33 10.32 4.29
N ARG A 28 -3.36 11.03 3.71
CA ARG A 28 -2.44 10.52 2.69
C ARG A 28 -1.13 10.11 3.36
N VAL A 29 -0.64 8.91 3.06
CA VAL A 29 0.61 8.37 3.63
C VAL A 29 1.48 7.80 2.53
N ASN A 30 2.81 7.89 2.68
CA ASN A 30 3.74 7.24 1.78
C ASN A 30 3.74 5.72 2.06
N ALA A 31 3.42 4.91 1.05
CA ALA A 31 3.34 3.46 1.16
C ALA A 31 4.70 2.79 1.39
N LYS A 32 5.81 3.49 1.12
CA LYS A 32 7.19 3.06 1.42
C LYS A 32 7.59 3.33 2.88
N SER A 33 6.73 3.95 3.69
CA SER A 33 6.96 4.15 5.13
C SER A 33 6.04 3.27 5.98
N ILE A 34 6.63 2.28 6.65
CA ILE A 34 5.89 1.35 7.52
C ILE A 34 5.07 2.07 8.60
N MET A 35 5.63 3.14 9.18
CA MET A 35 4.94 3.93 10.20
C MET A 35 3.71 4.65 9.61
N GLY A 36 3.84 5.25 8.42
CA GLY A 36 2.72 5.91 7.73
C GLY A 36 1.60 4.92 7.41
N VAL A 37 1.98 3.78 6.85
CA VAL A 37 1.07 2.67 6.51
C VAL A 37 0.33 2.18 7.75
N MET A 38 1.01 1.90 8.87
CA MET A 38 0.36 1.49 10.12
C MET A 38 -0.63 2.54 10.64
N MET A 39 -0.31 3.83 10.50
CA MET A 39 -1.18 4.92 10.95
C MET A 39 -2.42 5.15 10.09
N LEU A 40 -2.44 4.68 8.83
CA LEU A 40 -3.60 4.78 7.93
C LEU A 40 -4.82 3.99 8.46
N ALA A 41 -4.58 2.98 9.30
CA ALA A 41 -5.59 2.17 9.99
C ALA A 41 -6.64 1.56 9.03
N ALA A 42 -6.25 1.23 7.79
CA ALA A 42 -7.11 0.59 6.79
C ALA A 42 -7.35 -0.88 7.15
N GLY A 43 -8.37 -1.16 7.97
CA GLY A 43 -8.80 -2.52 8.33
C GLY A 43 -9.49 -3.25 7.17
N LEU A 44 -9.84 -4.52 7.38
CA LEU A 44 -10.68 -5.28 6.45
C LEU A 44 -11.96 -4.48 6.14
N GLY A 45 -12.36 -4.42 4.87
CA GLY A 45 -13.53 -3.64 4.43
C GLY A 45 -13.29 -2.14 4.32
N SER A 46 -12.06 -1.65 4.53
CA SER A 46 -11.72 -0.25 4.24
C SER A 46 -11.37 -0.08 2.77
N THR A 47 -11.92 0.96 2.15
CA THR A 47 -11.46 1.47 0.86
C THR A 47 -10.27 2.41 1.07
N VAL A 48 -9.27 2.29 0.21
CA VAL A 48 -8.12 3.20 0.13
C VAL A 48 -7.97 3.65 -1.32
N GLU A 49 -7.51 4.87 -1.51
CA GLU A 49 -7.09 5.38 -2.82
C GLU A 49 -5.59 5.16 -2.96
N LEU A 50 -5.16 4.60 -4.08
CA LEU A 50 -3.76 4.36 -4.43
C LEU A 50 -3.36 5.37 -5.51
N GLU A 51 -2.27 6.09 -5.26
CA GLU A 51 -1.68 7.02 -6.20
C GLU A 51 -0.20 6.66 -6.39
N THR A 52 0.22 6.57 -7.64
CA THR A 52 1.62 6.34 -8.03
C THR A 52 2.03 7.37 -9.05
N ASP A 53 3.25 7.88 -8.94
CA ASP A 53 3.79 8.88 -9.85
C ASP A 53 5.26 8.58 -10.15
N GLY A 54 5.57 8.24 -11.40
CA GLY A 54 6.93 8.09 -11.90
C GLY A 54 7.12 6.99 -12.93
N VAL A 55 8.39 6.66 -13.20
CA VAL A 55 8.81 5.84 -14.35
C VAL A 55 8.30 4.39 -14.36
N ASP A 56 7.91 3.86 -13.21
CA ASP A 56 7.38 2.50 -13.02
C ASP A 56 6.01 2.51 -12.31
N GLU A 57 5.25 3.60 -12.44
CA GLU A 57 3.96 3.79 -11.78
C GLU A 57 2.90 2.73 -12.15
N GLU A 58 2.83 2.33 -13.43
CA GLU A 58 1.90 1.30 -13.88
C GLU A 58 2.19 -0.04 -13.20
N HIS A 59 3.47 -0.44 -13.19
CA HIS A 59 3.91 -1.68 -12.56
C HIS A 59 3.71 -1.65 -11.03
N ALA A 60 3.94 -0.50 -10.40
CA ALA A 60 3.71 -0.30 -8.99
C ALA A 60 2.21 -0.42 -8.64
N THR A 61 1.36 0.22 -9.44
CA THR A 61 -0.10 0.17 -9.27
C THR A 61 -0.63 -1.25 -9.39
N GLU A 62 -0.22 -1.99 -10.42
CA GLU A 62 -0.63 -3.38 -10.62
C GLU A 62 -0.20 -4.27 -9.45
N ALA A 63 1.08 -4.26 -9.09
CA ALA A 63 1.61 -5.14 -8.04
C ALA A 63 1.01 -4.84 -6.66
N ILE A 64 0.80 -3.56 -6.33
CA ILE A 64 0.21 -3.17 -5.04
C ILE A 64 -1.27 -3.55 -5.01
N THR A 65 -1.99 -3.35 -6.10
CA THR A 65 -3.40 -3.76 -6.22
C THR A 65 -3.55 -5.27 -6.08
N GLU A 66 -2.68 -6.06 -6.72
CA GLU A 66 -2.64 -7.51 -6.59
C GLU A 66 -2.40 -7.93 -5.13
N LEU A 67 -1.40 -7.33 -4.45
CA LEU A 67 -1.11 -7.63 -3.05
C LEU A 67 -2.31 -7.37 -2.13
N ILE A 68 -3.04 -6.27 -2.36
CA ILE A 68 -4.23 -5.92 -1.58
C ILE A 68 -5.38 -6.92 -1.87
N ASN A 69 -5.59 -7.27 -3.15
CA ASN A 69 -6.63 -8.21 -3.57
C ASN A 69 -6.37 -9.63 -3.06
N ASP A 70 -5.11 -10.05 -2.99
CA ASP A 70 -4.68 -11.32 -2.37
C ASP A 70 -4.77 -11.28 -0.83
N LYS A 71 -5.32 -10.21 -0.25
CA LYS A 71 -5.42 -10.00 1.20
C LYS A 71 -4.06 -10.17 1.88
N PHE A 72 -3.02 -9.65 1.25
CA PHE A 72 -1.62 -9.77 1.68
C PHE A 72 -1.15 -11.23 1.82
N GLY A 73 -1.77 -12.19 1.15
CA GLY A 73 -1.51 -13.63 1.28
C GLY A 73 -1.89 -14.18 2.66
N GLU A 74 -2.88 -13.57 3.32
CA GLU A 74 -3.37 -13.96 4.65
C GLU A 74 -4.82 -14.49 4.62
N GLY A 75 -5.38 -14.71 3.43
CA GLY A 75 -6.73 -15.22 3.22
C GLY A 75 -6.93 -16.72 3.47
N GLN A 76 -6.30 -17.28 4.52
CA GLN A 76 -6.60 -18.61 5.07
C GLN A 76 -7.20 -18.48 6.47
#